data_AF-A0AAV1ZXW9-F1
#
_entry.id   AF-A0AAV1ZXW9-F1
#
_cell.length_a   1.000
_cell.length_b   1.000
_cell.length_c   1.000
_cell.angle_alpha   90.00
_cell.angle_beta   90.00
_cell.angle_gamma   90.00
#
_symmetry.space_group_name_H-M   'P 1'
#
loop_
_entity.id
_entity.type
_entity.pdbx_description
1 polymer ?
#
loop_
_entity_poly.entity_id
_entity_poly.type
_entity_poly.pdbx_seq_one_letter_code
_entity_poly.pdbx_strand_id
1 'polypeptide(L)'
;MSKFGMPPSNIIDGFSLPHVFTAESFRSAVRYQPRSGDLFLVTYPKCGTTWAQQVLSLILSHGDPEKAFGEGPFLELKGAQAAETMSRPGFIKTHLPFKLAPWSEEAKYIYIARNPKDCCVSYYYHHLSHRFDGDFDDFFEIFFSGDVNFGDYFDHLLGWFEHRNDPNVLFLTYEEMKETPESTVLKMASFIDDEKYAEPLRKDSEKLNNVLKYSSFEYMKEIANKNSEEKPPSSSEHSGHSESTGGQTGENEQKKDHASKSISARLVRKGIVGDWRNHFSKEQSDRMDQKFSERTKGTNIADLWINPRMANEEEKKILPDYQDTGDGFKIAKMFSLDAFKSALAYKPRSDDLFIVTYPKCGTTWVQNIVGCILRDGKPFTSAIEFLTGTPFLEMAGAEAAKTMKRPGAIKLHLPFHLTPYSKEAKYIFVARNPKDCVVSFYHHTRNIVGYKFKNGKFDDYFELFMKGEVDFGDYFDCLLSWYEHRNDPNVLFVTYEQLKEDTKTYILKIAEFMGEKYKDMLVNDEQLLNDVIKYSSFSFMKETLNKKVAELAALPRDVILNHPDLPQGLKDLLVGKEESFFDPDPNSVTFVRKGVVGDWRNYLSPEQNQRMNEKFQGRTKGTDISELWKNYM
;
A
#
# COMPACT_ATOMS: atom_id res chain seq x y z
N MET A 1 -38.79 -18.46 12.79
CA MET A 1 -39.03 -17.02 12.59
C MET A 1 -37.82 -16.29 13.12
N SER A 2 -37.01 -15.66 12.26
CA SER A 2 -35.86 -14.87 12.72
C SER A 2 -36.36 -13.69 13.55
N LYS A 3 -35.73 -13.44 14.71
CA LYS A 3 -36.13 -12.41 15.67
C LYS A 3 -35.86 -10.97 15.22
N PHE A 4 -35.27 -10.77 14.04
CA PHE A 4 -34.74 -9.47 13.57
C PHE A 4 -35.09 -9.24 12.09
N GLY A 5 -35.29 -7.96 11.71
CA GLY A 5 -35.84 -7.50 10.43
C GLY A 5 -34.89 -7.65 9.23
N MET A 6 -34.53 -8.89 8.91
CA MET A 6 -33.97 -9.23 7.61
C MET A 6 -34.94 -8.83 6.50
N PRO A 7 -34.44 -8.27 5.37
CA PRO A 7 -35.26 -8.07 4.18
C PRO A 7 -35.94 -9.39 3.77
N PRO A 8 -37.17 -9.36 3.23
CA PRO A 8 -37.87 -10.57 2.83
C PRO A 8 -37.00 -11.40 1.88
N SER A 9 -36.89 -12.69 2.20
CA SER A 9 -36.13 -13.67 1.45
C SER A 9 -37.07 -14.74 0.90
N ASN A 10 -36.85 -15.17 -0.33
CA ASN A 10 -37.55 -16.29 -0.95
C ASN A 10 -36.75 -17.56 -0.70
N ILE A 11 -37.37 -18.56 -0.09
CA ILE A 11 -36.80 -19.91 -0.04
C ILE A 11 -37.28 -20.66 -1.27
N ILE A 12 -36.38 -20.89 -2.22
CA ILE A 12 -36.66 -21.60 -3.48
C ILE A 12 -35.91 -22.91 -3.43
N ASP A 13 -36.63 -24.03 -3.44
CA ASP A 13 -36.07 -25.39 -3.41
C ASP A 13 -35.04 -25.60 -2.27
N GLY A 14 -35.31 -24.99 -1.11
CA GLY A 14 -34.45 -25.06 0.09
C GLY A 14 -33.29 -24.06 0.11
N PHE A 15 -33.15 -23.19 -0.89
CA PHE A 15 -32.10 -22.16 -0.96
C PHE A 15 -32.68 -20.76 -0.72
N SER A 16 -32.09 -20.00 0.21
CA SER A 16 -32.54 -18.65 0.54
C SER A 16 -31.95 -17.62 -0.41
N LEU A 17 -32.82 -16.87 -1.08
CA LEU A 17 -32.46 -15.82 -2.04
C LEU A 17 -33.19 -14.51 -1.69
N PRO A 18 -32.65 -13.35 -2.08
CA PRO A 18 -33.39 -12.09 -1.93
C PRO A 18 -34.74 -12.14 -2.65
N HIS A 19 -35.78 -11.50 -2.12
CA HIS A 19 -37.14 -11.55 -2.69
C HIS A 19 -37.27 -11.17 -4.18
N VAL A 20 -36.30 -10.41 -4.72
CA VAL A 20 -36.27 -10.01 -6.14
C VAL A 20 -35.92 -11.17 -7.09
N PHE A 21 -35.46 -12.31 -6.56
CA PHE A 21 -35.11 -13.50 -7.32
C PHE A 21 -36.34 -14.41 -7.40
N THR A 22 -36.75 -14.75 -8.63
CA THR A 22 -37.93 -15.59 -8.89
C THR A 22 -37.54 -17.07 -8.95
N ALA A 23 -38.48 -17.95 -8.60
CA ALA A 23 -38.26 -19.39 -8.70
C ALA A 23 -38.00 -19.85 -10.15
N GLU A 24 -38.61 -19.17 -11.13
CA GLU A 24 -38.40 -19.43 -12.55
C GLU A 24 -36.96 -19.12 -12.99
N SER A 25 -36.48 -17.90 -12.72
CA SER A 25 -35.10 -17.49 -13.06
C SER A 25 -34.08 -18.37 -12.37
N PHE A 26 -34.26 -18.66 -11.08
CA PHE A 26 -33.34 -19.51 -10.32
C PHE A 26 -33.31 -20.95 -10.86
N ARG A 27 -34.45 -21.60 -11.07
CA ARG A 27 -34.49 -22.97 -11.60
C ARG A 27 -33.94 -23.06 -13.01
N SER A 28 -34.19 -22.04 -13.83
CA SER A 28 -33.61 -21.92 -15.17
C SER A 28 -32.09 -21.77 -15.08
N ALA A 29 -31.58 -20.91 -14.19
CA ALA A 29 -30.15 -20.70 -13.94
C ALA A 29 -29.43 -21.99 -13.54
N VAL A 30 -29.95 -22.74 -12.57
CA VAL A 30 -29.34 -24.01 -12.11
C VAL A 30 -29.32 -25.08 -13.22
N ARG A 31 -30.24 -25.03 -14.18
CA ARG A 31 -30.31 -25.96 -15.31
C ARG A 31 -29.54 -25.51 -16.55
N TYR A 32 -28.98 -24.30 -16.53
CA TYR A 32 -28.21 -23.78 -17.65
C TYR A 32 -27.11 -24.78 -18.02
N GLN A 33 -26.89 -24.98 -19.31
CA GLN A 33 -25.82 -25.82 -19.82
C GLN A 33 -24.72 -24.89 -20.34
N PRO A 34 -23.58 -24.76 -19.62
CA PRO A 34 -22.50 -23.89 -20.06
C PRO A 34 -21.99 -24.30 -21.44
N ARG A 35 -21.77 -23.31 -22.29
CA ARG A 35 -21.23 -23.50 -23.65
C ARG A 35 -19.71 -23.48 -23.61
N SER A 36 -19.08 -24.13 -24.59
CA SER A 36 -17.64 -24.00 -24.81
C SER A 36 -17.23 -22.53 -24.90
N GLY A 37 -16.26 -22.14 -24.08
CA GLY A 37 -15.74 -20.77 -24.02
C GLY A 37 -16.58 -19.79 -23.18
N ASP A 38 -17.63 -20.26 -22.49
CA ASP A 38 -18.28 -19.43 -21.47
C ASP A 38 -17.30 -19.14 -20.32
N LEU A 39 -17.36 -17.91 -19.81
CA LEU A 39 -16.55 -17.44 -18.69
C LEU A 39 -17.48 -17.05 -17.54
N PHE A 40 -17.32 -17.70 -16.39
CA PHE A 40 -18.07 -17.40 -15.18
C PHE A 40 -17.22 -16.59 -14.21
N LEU A 41 -17.80 -15.50 -13.70
CA LEU A 41 -17.32 -14.83 -12.50
C LEU A 41 -18.17 -15.29 -11.31
N VAL A 42 -17.54 -16.03 -10.41
CA VAL A 42 -18.19 -16.63 -9.25
C VAL A 42 -17.64 -16.01 -7.97
N THR A 43 -18.54 -15.59 -7.09
CA THR A 43 -18.15 -15.03 -5.78
C THR A 43 -19.24 -15.35 -4.77
N TYR A 44 -18.90 -15.56 -3.50
CA TYR A 44 -19.90 -15.33 -2.45
C TYR A 44 -20.22 -13.83 -2.41
N PRO A 45 -21.46 -13.40 -2.08
CA PRO A 45 -21.80 -11.99 -1.99
C PRO A 45 -20.74 -11.20 -1.21
N LYS A 46 -20.35 -10.03 -1.74
CA LYS A 46 -19.40 -9.09 -1.11
C LYS A 46 -17.92 -9.52 -1.07
N CYS A 47 -17.55 -10.55 -1.84
CA CYS A 47 -16.16 -10.96 -2.04
C CYS A 47 -15.44 -10.23 -3.19
N GLY A 48 -15.98 -9.12 -3.71
CA GLY A 48 -15.31 -8.30 -4.75
C GLY A 48 -15.91 -8.37 -6.15
N THR A 49 -17.13 -8.89 -6.29
CA THR A 49 -17.82 -9.10 -7.56
C THR A 49 -17.78 -7.88 -8.48
N THR A 50 -18.22 -6.69 -8.02
CA THR A 50 -18.23 -5.47 -8.84
C THR A 50 -16.84 -5.09 -9.35
N TRP A 51 -15.81 -5.26 -8.52
CA TRP A 51 -14.45 -4.94 -8.92
C TRP A 51 -13.93 -5.92 -9.98
N ALA A 52 -14.14 -7.22 -9.76
CA ALA A 52 -13.75 -8.25 -10.71
C ALA A 52 -14.50 -8.15 -12.04
N GLN A 53 -15.79 -7.78 -12.01
CA GLN A 53 -16.55 -7.48 -13.22
C GLN A 53 -15.90 -6.36 -14.03
N GLN A 54 -15.48 -5.28 -13.37
CA GLN A 54 -14.82 -4.16 -14.02
C GLN A 54 -13.46 -4.56 -14.62
N VAL A 55 -12.67 -5.34 -13.87
CA VAL A 55 -11.40 -5.90 -14.35
C VAL A 55 -11.61 -6.77 -15.59
N LEU A 56 -12.58 -7.70 -15.54
CA LEU A 56 -12.87 -8.59 -16.67
C LEU A 56 -13.36 -7.82 -17.90
N SER A 57 -14.23 -6.83 -17.72
CA SER A 57 -14.68 -5.98 -18.82
C SER A 57 -13.51 -5.29 -19.52
N LEU A 58 -12.58 -4.70 -18.75
CA LEU A 58 -11.40 -4.04 -19.30
C LEU A 58 -10.41 -5.02 -19.95
N ILE A 59 -10.21 -6.21 -19.38
CA ILE A 59 -9.38 -7.27 -19.99
C ILE A 59 -9.97 -7.69 -21.34
N LEU A 60 -11.28 -8.00 -21.37
CA LEU A 60 -11.96 -8.47 -22.58
C LEU A 60 -12.06 -7.40 -23.67
N SER A 61 -11.95 -6.13 -23.28
CA SER A 61 -11.83 -4.97 -24.19
C SER A 61 -10.37 -4.57 -24.46
N HIS A 62 -9.40 -5.43 -24.17
CA HIS A 62 -7.97 -5.22 -24.44
C HIS A 62 -7.40 -3.94 -23.82
N GLY A 63 -7.84 -3.56 -22.62
CA GLY A 63 -7.42 -2.36 -21.92
C GLY A 63 -8.01 -1.06 -22.46
N ASP A 64 -8.99 -1.13 -23.36
CA ASP A 64 -9.70 0.03 -23.91
C ASP A 64 -10.93 0.36 -23.04
N PRO A 65 -10.92 1.46 -22.26
CA PRO A 65 -12.05 1.84 -21.42
C PRO A 65 -13.28 2.29 -22.21
N GLU A 66 -13.14 2.75 -23.47
CA GLU A 66 -14.28 3.16 -24.28
C GLU A 66 -15.06 1.95 -24.81
N LYS A 67 -14.37 0.83 -25.01
CA LYS A 67 -14.96 -0.45 -25.45
C LYS A 67 -15.32 -1.36 -24.29
N ALA A 68 -15.03 -0.99 -23.04
CA ALA A 68 -15.42 -1.76 -21.86
C ALA A 68 -16.95 -1.90 -21.84
N PHE A 69 -17.44 -3.13 -21.82
CA PHE A 69 -18.88 -3.41 -21.81
C PHE A 69 -19.43 -3.54 -20.38
N GLY A 70 -20.76 -3.41 -20.26
CA GLY A 70 -21.47 -3.35 -18.97
C GLY A 70 -21.48 -4.67 -18.18
N GLU A 71 -22.31 -4.75 -17.14
CA GLU A 71 -22.37 -5.95 -16.29
C GLU A 71 -22.78 -7.21 -17.07
N GLY A 72 -21.99 -8.29 -16.95
CA GLY A 72 -22.41 -9.62 -17.35
C GLY A 72 -23.72 -10.05 -16.67
N PRO A 73 -24.55 -10.89 -17.32
CA PRO A 73 -25.84 -11.31 -16.78
C PRO A 73 -25.67 -11.98 -15.43
N PHE A 74 -26.46 -11.55 -14.45
CA PHE A 74 -26.52 -12.20 -13.14
C PHE A 74 -27.45 -13.40 -13.23
N LEU A 75 -26.87 -14.60 -13.32
CA LEU A 75 -27.54 -15.79 -13.83
C LEU A 75 -28.81 -16.14 -13.06
N GLU A 76 -28.74 -16.30 -11.75
CA GLU A 76 -29.88 -16.66 -10.90
C GLU A 76 -30.95 -15.55 -10.79
N LEU A 77 -30.62 -14.30 -11.14
CA LEU A 77 -31.57 -13.19 -11.19
C LEU A 77 -32.28 -13.12 -12.55
N LYS A 78 -31.56 -13.39 -13.63
CA LYS A 78 -32.01 -13.18 -15.02
C LYS A 78 -32.42 -14.47 -15.75
N GLY A 79 -32.09 -15.65 -15.21
CA GLY A 79 -32.32 -16.95 -15.84
C GLY A 79 -31.31 -17.31 -16.92
N ALA A 80 -31.37 -18.56 -17.40
CA ALA A 80 -30.46 -19.10 -18.41
C ALA A 80 -30.51 -18.33 -19.73
N GLN A 81 -31.70 -17.87 -20.14
CA GLN A 81 -31.89 -17.15 -21.40
C GLN A 81 -30.95 -15.94 -21.52
N ALA A 82 -30.71 -15.21 -20.42
CA ALA A 82 -29.81 -14.06 -20.44
C ALA A 82 -28.35 -14.45 -20.74
N ALA A 83 -27.88 -15.61 -20.25
CA ALA A 83 -26.56 -16.15 -20.59
C ALA A 83 -26.53 -16.72 -22.02
N GLU A 84 -27.64 -17.28 -22.49
CA GLU A 84 -27.78 -17.82 -23.83
C GLU A 84 -27.75 -16.74 -24.93
N THR A 85 -28.30 -15.56 -24.65
CA THR A 85 -28.42 -14.46 -25.62
C THR A 85 -27.40 -13.35 -25.43
N MET A 86 -26.52 -13.41 -24.42
CA MET A 86 -25.51 -12.37 -24.23
C MET A 86 -24.50 -12.30 -25.38
N SER A 87 -24.02 -11.10 -25.69
CA SER A 87 -22.91 -10.88 -26.62
C SER A 87 -21.62 -11.52 -26.11
N ARG A 88 -20.79 -12.04 -27.03
CA ARG A 88 -19.47 -12.62 -26.74
C ARG A 88 -18.38 -11.88 -27.53
N PRO A 89 -17.17 -11.68 -26.96
CA PRO A 89 -16.71 -12.15 -25.65
C PRO A 89 -17.40 -11.42 -24.49
N GLY A 90 -17.60 -12.13 -23.37
CA GLY A 90 -18.28 -11.63 -22.18
C GLY A 90 -18.21 -12.66 -21.06
N PHE A 91 -18.75 -12.33 -19.89
CA PHE A 91 -18.77 -13.22 -18.73
C PHE A 91 -20.17 -13.30 -18.09
N ILE A 92 -20.45 -14.40 -17.41
CA ILE A 92 -21.69 -14.65 -16.65
C ILE A 92 -21.36 -14.47 -15.16
N LYS A 93 -22.17 -13.71 -14.42
CA LYS A 93 -21.99 -13.53 -12.97
C LYS A 93 -22.89 -14.49 -12.21
N THR A 94 -22.39 -15.09 -11.13
CA THR A 94 -23.21 -15.87 -10.20
C THR A 94 -22.70 -15.85 -8.76
N HIS A 95 -23.60 -16.04 -7.80
CA HIS A 95 -23.36 -16.28 -6.38
C HIS A 95 -23.81 -17.69 -5.95
N LEU A 96 -24.00 -18.60 -6.91
CA LEU A 96 -24.39 -19.97 -6.60
C LEU A 96 -23.22 -20.75 -6.01
N PRO A 97 -23.44 -21.50 -4.91
CA PRO A 97 -22.44 -22.46 -4.40
C PRO A 97 -22.22 -23.56 -5.44
N PHE A 98 -21.04 -24.19 -5.42
CA PHE A 98 -20.61 -25.14 -6.45
C PHE A 98 -21.68 -26.20 -6.79
N LYS A 99 -22.31 -26.79 -5.77
CA LYS A 99 -23.38 -27.80 -5.92
C LYS A 99 -24.62 -27.35 -6.71
N LEU A 100 -24.83 -26.05 -6.88
CA LEU A 100 -25.95 -25.45 -7.63
C LEU A 100 -25.47 -24.73 -8.91
N ALA A 101 -24.17 -24.51 -9.04
CA ALA A 101 -23.62 -23.78 -10.17
C ALA A 101 -23.59 -24.68 -11.42
N PRO A 102 -24.04 -24.17 -12.59
CA PRO A 102 -23.85 -24.86 -13.86
C PRO A 102 -22.38 -25.18 -14.14
N TRP A 103 -22.08 -26.43 -14.44
CA TRP A 103 -20.72 -26.93 -14.63
C TRP A 103 -20.49 -27.49 -16.03
N SER A 104 -19.33 -27.18 -16.63
CA SER A 104 -18.79 -27.80 -17.84
C SER A 104 -17.27 -27.68 -17.85
N GLU A 105 -16.57 -28.74 -18.26
CA GLU A 105 -15.11 -28.71 -18.43
C GLU A 105 -14.66 -27.77 -19.57
N GLU A 106 -15.56 -27.45 -20.50
CA GLU A 106 -15.31 -26.55 -21.64
C GLU A 106 -15.57 -25.07 -21.33
N ALA A 107 -16.12 -24.77 -20.15
CA ALA A 107 -16.32 -23.42 -19.63
C ALA A 107 -15.24 -23.08 -18.60
N LYS A 108 -14.91 -21.79 -18.44
CA LYS A 108 -13.92 -21.29 -17.49
C LYS A 108 -14.60 -20.60 -16.32
N TYR A 109 -14.08 -20.78 -15.11
CA TYR A 109 -14.63 -20.23 -13.88
C TYR A 109 -13.57 -19.44 -13.12
N ILE A 110 -13.83 -18.17 -12.84
CA ILE A 110 -12.99 -17.35 -11.97
C ILE A 110 -13.72 -17.19 -10.65
N TYR A 111 -13.21 -17.85 -9.60
CA TYR A 111 -13.73 -17.75 -8.25
C TYR A 111 -12.94 -16.74 -7.43
N ILE A 112 -13.63 -15.82 -6.75
CA ILE A 112 -12.98 -14.85 -5.85
C ILE A 112 -13.50 -15.02 -4.43
N ALA A 113 -12.58 -15.41 -3.56
CA ALA A 113 -12.76 -15.51 -2.13
C ALA A 113 -12.37 -14.20 -1.43
N ARG A 114 -12.85 -13.98 -0.21
CA ARG A 114 -12.43 -12.85 0.64
C ARG A 114 -12.44 -13.27 2.09
N ASN A 115 -11.58 -12.69 2.93
CA ASN A 115 -11.57 -13.00 4.36
C ASN A 115 -13.00 -12.94 4.96
N PRO A 116 -13.44 -13.97 5.71
CA PRO A 116 -14.82 -14.07 6.17
C PRO A 116 -15.25 -12.91 7.09
N LYS A 117 -14.32 -12.32 7.85
CA LYS A 117 -14.62 -11.18 8.73
C LYS A 117 -14.88 -9.91 7.92
N ASP A 118 -14.03 -9.60 6.94
CA ASP A 118 -14.26 -8.47 6.03
C ASP A 118 -15.50 -8.67 5.15
N CYS A 119 -15.77 -9.92 4.74
CA CYS A 119 -16.98 -10.30 4.03
C CYS A 119 -18.23 -10.00 4.89
N CYS A 120 -18.25 -10.47 6.15
CA CYS A 120 -19.34 -10.24 7.10
C CYS A 120 -19.64 -8.75 7.27
N VAL A 121 -18.63 -7.91 7.57
CA VAL A 121 -18.80 -6.45 7.67
C VAL A 121 -19.34 -5.85 6.37
N SER A 122 -18.76 -6.24 5.23
CA SER A 122 -19.21 -5.72 3.95
C SER A 122 -20.64 -6.14 3.63
N TYR A 123 -21.10 -7.28 4.15
CA TYR A 123 -22.45 -7.79 3.92
C TYR A 123 -23.47 -7.15 4.84
N TYR A 124 -23.09 -6.84 6.08
CA TYR A 124 -23.89 -6.01 6.99
C TYR A 124 -24.24 -4.66 6.36
N TYR A 125 -23.23 -3.90 5.92
CA TYR A 125 -23.47 -2.59 5.29
C TYR A 125 -24.28 -2.67 4.00
N HIS A 126 -24.15 -3.78 3.26
CA HIS A 126 -24.99 -4.01 2.10
C HIS A 126 -26.45 -4.21 2.52
N HIS A 127 -26.73 -4.99 3.56
CA HIS A 127 -28.09 -5.18 4.07
C HIS A 127 -28.67 -3.93 4.71
N LEU A 128 -27.88 -3.10 5.41
CA LEU A 128 -28.33 -1.77 5.87
C LEU A 128 -28.85 -0.92 4.71
N SER A 129 -28.16 -0.94 3.56
CA SER A 129 -28.63 -0.24 2.36
C SER A 129 -29.88 -0.84 1.71
N HIS A 130 -30.29 -2.04 2.13
CA HIS A 130 -31.48 -2.78 1.70
C HIS A 130 -32.53 -2.91 2.82
N ARG A 131 -32.56 -1.95 3.76
CA ARG A 131 -33.56 -1.83 4.83
C ARG A 131 -33.48 -2.90 5.93
N PHE A 132 -32.30 -3.47 6.16
CA PHE A 132 -32.03 -4.13 7.44
C PHE A 132 -32.03 -3.09 8.56
N ASP A 133 -32.75 -3.39 9.65
CA ASP A 133 -32.97 -2.49 10.77
C ASP A 133 -32.26 -2.92 12.07
N GLY A 134 -31.57 -4.07 12.06
CA GLY A 134 -30.72 -4.53 13.16
C GLY A 134 -29.32 -3.90 13.15
N ASP A 135 -28.58 -4.13 14.24
CA ASP A 135 -27.19 -3.67 14.36
C ASP A 135 -26.18 -4.71 13.82
N PHE A 136 -24.88 -4.44 14.02
CA PHE A 136 -23.83 -5.34 13.56
C PHE A 136 -23.81 -6.66 14.34
N ASP A 137 -24.16 -6.65 15.63
CA ASP A 137 -24.16 -7.84 16.46
C ASP A 137 -25.28 -8.77 16.02
N ASP A 138 -26.47 -8.22 15.73
CA ASP A 138 -27.59 -8.96 15.14
C ASP A 138 -27.18 -9.60 13.79
N PHE A 139 -26.55 -8.81 12.92
CA PHE A 139 -26.13 -9.30 11.61
C PHE A 139 -25.02 -10.36 11.70
N PHE A 140 -24.08 -10.18 12.65
CA PHE A 140 -23.03 -11.15 12.90
C PHE A 140 -23.63 -12.52 13.23
N GLU A 141 -24.63 -12.61 14.11
CA GLU A 141 -25.28 -13.88 14.43
C GLU A 141 -25.94 -14.53 13.21
N ILE A 142 -26.61 -13.74 12.36
CA ILE A 142 -27.25 -14.21 11.12
C ILE A 142 -26.21 -14.75 10.13
N PHE A 143 -25.13 -14.01 9.91
CA PHE A 143 -24.04 -14.45 9.04
C PHE A 143 -23.32 -15.67 9.62
N PHE A 144 -23.13 -15.69 10.95
CA PHE A 144 -22.46 -16.78 11.66
C PHE A 144 -23.29 -18.07 11.68
N SER A 145 -24.62 -18.02 11.72
CA SER A 145 -25.46 -19.22 11.58
C SER A 145 -25.54 -19.73 10.15
N GLY A 146 -25.34 -18.84 9.16
CA GLY A 146 -25.54 -19.12 7.74
C GLY A 146 -26.99 -18.88 7.28
N ASP A 147 -27.86 -18.34 8.15
CA ASP A 147 -29.26 -17.99 7.85
C ASP A 147 -29.38 -16.66 7.08
N VAL A 148 -28.52 -16.47 6.09
CA VAL A 148 -28.45 -15.28 5.24
C VAL A 148 -28.75 -15.66 3.78
N ASN A 149 -29.11 -14.67 2.96
CA ASN A 149 -29.23 -14.87 1.52
C ASN A 149 -27.94 -15.48 0.94
N PHE A 150 -28.10 -16.43 0.02
CA PHE A 150 -27.04 -17.28 -0.54
C PHE A 150 -26.39 -18.27 0.44
N GLY A 151 -26.89 -18.37 1.68
CA GLY A 151 -26.54 -19.39 2.66
C GLY A 151 -25.20 -19.15 3.37
N ASP A 152 -24.69 -20.21 3.99
CA ASP A 152 -23.45 -20.21 4.77
C ASP A 152 -22.21 -19.94 3.89
N TYR A 153 -21.43 -18.93 4.27
CA TYR A 153 -20.21 -18.54 3.56
C TYR A 153 -19.21 -19.70 3.42
N PHE A 154 -19.06 -20.53 4.46
CA PHE A 154 -18.06 -21.59 4.47
C PHE A 154 -18.46 -22.76 3.56
N ASP A 155 -19.74 -23.10 3.47
CA ASP A 155 -20.22 -24.10 2.50
C ASP A 155 -19.94 -23.65 1.07
N HIS A 156 -20.15 -22.35 0.79
CA HIS A 156 -19.85 -21.78 -0.52
C HIS A 156 -18.35 -21.80 -0.83
N LEU A 157 -17.52 -21.39 0.13
CA LEU A 157 -16.07 -21.38 0.00
C LEU A 157 -15.50 -22.79 -0.19
N LEU A 158 -15.85 -23.73 0.70
CA LEU A 158 -15.33 -25.10 0.68
C LEU A 158 -15.70 -25.81 -0.63
N GLY A 159 -16.96 -25.70 -1.06
CA GLY A 159 -17.41 -26.34 -2.30
C GLY A 159 -16.64 -25.87 -3.54
N TRP A 160 -16.35 -24.57 -3.65
CA TRP A 160 -15.53 -24.07 -4.77
C TRP A 160 -14.03 -24.32 -4.59
N PHE A 161 -13.54 -24.38 -3.35
CA PHE A 161 -12.14 -24.63 -3.05
C PHE A 161 -11.70 -26.05 -3.40
N GLU A 162 -12.60 -27.04 -3.31
CA GLU A 162 -12.34 -28.42 -3.77
C GLU A 162 -11.91 -28.46 -5.24
N HIS A 163 -12.46 -27.56 -6.07
CA HIS A 163 -12.22 -27.47 -7.51
C HIS A 163 -11.15 -26.45 -7.91
N ARG A 164 -10.46 -25.84 -6.95
CA ARG A 164 -9.48 -24.75 -7.21
C ARG A 164 -8.32 -25.13 -8.13
N ASN A 165 -8.03 -26.44 -8.22
CA ASN A 165 -6.93 -26.98 -9.03
C ASN A 165 -7.43 -27.55 -10.37
N ASP A 166 -8.73 -27.50 -10.63
CA ASP A 166 -9.27 -27.92 -11.92
C ASP A 166 -8.75 -26.96 -13.00
N PRO A 167 -8.36 -27.46 -14.18
CA PRO A 167 -7.70 -26.65 -15.21
C PRO A 167 -8.57 -25.50 -15.73
N ASN A 168 -9.89 -25.60 -15.54
CA ASN A 168 -10.87 -24.62 -15.93
C ASN A 168 -11.37 -23.75 -14.76
N VAL A 169 -10.68 -23.75 -13.62
CA VAL A 169 -10.97 -22.88 -12.46
C VAL A 169 -9.75 -22.03 -12.11
N LEU A 170 -9.94 -20.72 -12.04
CA LEU A 170 -8.99 -19.79 -11.45
C LEU A 170 -9.53 -19.33 -10.11
N PHE A 171 -8.84 -19.71 -9.04
CA PHE A 171 -9.17 -19.31 -7.69
C PHE A 171 -8.29 -18.13 -7.26
N LEU A 172 -8.91 -17.02 -6.86
CA LEU A 172 -8.24 -15.80 -6.39
C LEU A 172 -8.79 -15.35 -5.05
N THR A 173 -8.04 -14.50 -4.35
CA THR A 173 -8.54 -13.79 -3.18
C THR A 173 -8.66 -12.29 -3.45
N TYR A 174 -9.64 -11.64 -2.82
CA TYR A 174 -9.79 -10.18 -2.84
C TYR A 174 -8.54 -9.48 -2.31
N GLU A 175 -7.90 -10.09 -1.32
CA GLU A 175 -6.65 -9.63 -0.71
C GLU A 175 -5.50 -9.64 -1.74
N GLU A 176 -5.35 -10.72 -2.51
CA GLU A 176 -4.35 -10.82 -3.59
C GLU A 176 -4.58 -9.76 -4.68
N MET A 177 -5.84 -9.57 -5.09
CA MET A 177 -6.22 -8.51 -6.05
C MET A 177 -5.81 -7.12 -5.55
N LYS A 178 -5.87 -6.87 -4.23
CA LYS A 178 -5.47 -5.59 -3.61
C LYS A 178 -3.97 -5.44 -3.47
N GLU A 179 -3.28 -6.50 -3.05
CA GLU A 179 -1.84 -6.46 -2.80
C GLU A 179 -1.03 -6.42 -4.09
N THR A 180 -1.45 -7.20 -5.09
CA THR A 180 -0.75 -7.37 -6.37
C THR A 180 -1.70 -7.23 -7.57
N PRO A 181 -2.31 -6.04 -7.77
CA PRO A 181 -3.35 -5.83 -8.78
C PRO A 181 -2.86 -6.14 -10.20
N GLU A 182 -1.62 -5.75 -10.54
CA GLU A 182 -1.03 -6.04 -11.85
C GLU A 182 -0.89 -7.55 -12.09
N SER A 183 -0.28 -8.26 -11.14
CA SER A 183 -0.13 -9.72 -11.24
C SER A 183 -1.48 -10.41 -11.34
N THR A 184 -2.48 -9.95 -10.59
CA THR A 184 -3.80 -10.58 -10.60
C THR A 184 -4.55 -10.34 -11.91
N VAL A 185 -4.46 -9.12 -12.46
CA VAL A 185 -4.99 -8.80 -13.80
C VAL A 185 -4.37 -9.72 -14.86
N LEU A 186 -3.04 -9.88 -14.83
CA LEU A 186 -2.34 -10.74 -15.78
C LEU A 186 -2.67 -12.23 -15.59
N LYS A 187 -2.85 -12.70 -14.35
CA LYS A 187 -3.34 -14.07 -14.06
C LYS A 187 -4.73 -14.30 -14.63
N MET A 188 -5.66 -13.36 -14.42
CA MET A 188 -7.02 -13.43 -14.99
C MET A 188 -6.97 -13.44 -16.51
N ALA A 189 -6.20 -12.54 -17.13
CA ALA A 189 -6.06 -12.47 -18.59
C ALA A 189 -5.46 -13.77 -19.17
N SER A 190 -4.42 -14.30 -18.54
CA SER A 190 -3.73 -15.53 -18.96
C SER A 190 -4.64 -16.75 -18.88
N PHE A 191 -5.40 -16.84 -17.78
CA PHE A 191 -6.39 -17.89 -17.60
C PHE A 191 -7.52 -17.84 -18.65
N ILE A 192 -7.97 -16.64 -19.04
CA ILE A 192 -8.98 -16.49 -20.09
C ILE A 192 -8.40 -16.91 -21.44
N ASP A 193 -7.29 -16.33 -21.87
CA ASP A 193 -6.52 -16.69 -23.06
C ASP A 193 -5.22 -15.88 -23.07
N ASP A 194 -4.07 -16.57 -22.96
CA ASP A 194 -2.78 -15.91 -22.80
C ASP A 194 -2.37 -15.11 -24.04
N GLU A 195 -2.53 -15.67 -25.24
CA GLU A 195 -2.14 -15.00 -26.50
C GLU A 195 -3.07 -13.83 -26.81
N LYS A 196 -4.37 -14.00 -26.56
CA LYS A 196 -5.38 -13.01 -26.93
C LYS A 196 -5.49 -11.87 -25.92
N TYR A 197 -5.34 -12.14 -24.63
CA TYR A 197 -5.57 -11.14 -23.57
C TYR A 197 -4.34 -10.81 -22.73
N ALA A 198 -3.53 -11.79 -22.31
CA ALA A 198 -2.40 -11.51 -21.44
C ALA A 198 -1.21 -10.89 -22.18
N GLU A 199 -0.79 -11.48 -23.30
CA GLU A 199 0.35 -11.04 -24.11
C GLU A 199 0.21 -9.59 -24.60
N PRO A 200 -0.95 -9.12 -25.09
CA PRO A 200 -1.13 -7.72 -25.44
C PRO A 200 -0.98 -6.77 -24.25
N LEU A 201 -1.43 -7.17 -23.06
CA LEU A 201 -1.27 -6.36 -21.84
C LEU A 201 0.18 -6.35 -21.35
N ARG A 202 0.93 -7.45 -21.49
CA ARG A 202 2.35 -7.53 -21.14
C ARG A 202 3.22 -6.65 -22.06
N LYS A 203 2.90 -6.60 -23.35
CA LYS A 203 3.67 -5.85 -24.36
C LYS A 203 3.36 -4.36 -24.41
N ASP A 204 2.17 -3.98 -23.94
CA ASP A 204 1.67 -2.61 -24.00
C ASP A 204 1.30 -2.13 -22.59
N SER A 205 2.25 -1.45 -21.95
CA SER A 205 2.08 -0.93 -20.60
C SER A 205 0.92 0.06 -20.49
N GLU A 206 0.54 0.75 -21.57
CA GLU A 206 -0.59 1.68 -21.54
C GLU A 206 -1.91 0.93 -21.35
N LYS A 207 -2.10 -0.19 -22.08
CA LYS A 207 -3.30 -1.02 -21.92
C LYS A 207 -3.40 -1.62 -20.53
N LEU A 208 -2.29 -2.13 -19.99
CA LEU A 208 -2.27 -2.66 -18.62
C LEU A 208 -2.55 -1.55 -17.59
N ASN A 209 -1.94 -0.38 -17.75
CA ASN A 209 -2.20 0.78 -16.90
C ASN A 209 -3.66 1.25 -16.99
N ASN A 210 -4.30 1.17 -18.15
CA ASN A 210 -5.72 1.46 -18.30
C ASN A 210 -6.56 0.46 -17.50
N VAL A 211 -6.30 -0.85 -17.61
CA VAL A 211 -7.02 -1.85 -16.80
C VAL A 211 -6.90 -1.51 -15.31
N LEU A 212 -5.68 -1.21 -14.83
CA LEU A 212 -5.42 -0.88 -13.42
C LEU A 212 -6.10 0.42 -12.98
N LYS A 213 -6.01 1.48 -13.79
CA LYS A 213 -6.58 2.79 -13.50
C LYS A 213 -8.10 2.76 -13.48
N TYR A 214 -8.72 2.22 -14.54
CA TYR A 214 -10.18 2.23 -14.73
C TYR A 214 -10.91 1.13 -13.94
N SER A 215 -10.18 0.21 -13.33
CA SER A 215 -10.71 -0.71 -12.31
C SER A 215 -10.33 -0.32 -10.88
N SER A 216 -9.57 0.77 -10.68
CA SER A 216 -9.19 1.21 -9.34
C SER A 216 -10.41 1.57 -8.48
N PHE A 217 -10.29 1.40 -7.16
CA PHE A 217 -11.37 1.72 -6.24
C PHE A 217 -11.70 3.22 -6.27
N GLU A 218 -10.68 4.06 -6.41
CA GLU A 218 -10.76 5.51 -6.53
C GLU A 218 -11.60 5.90 -7.74
N TYR A 219 -11.26 5.37 -8.92
CA TYR A 219 -12.01 5.65 -10.16
C TYR A 219 -13.44 5.14 -10.07
N MET A 220 -13.63 3.88 -9.66
CA MET A 220 -14.98 3.30 -9.54
C MET A 220 -15.84 4.10 -8.56
N LYS A 221 -15.27 4.60 -7.45
CA LYS A 221 -15.98 5.44 -6.48
C LYS A 221 -16.36 6.81 -7.07
N GLU A 222 -15.45 7.44 -7.79
CA GLU A 222 -15.71 8.73 -8.45
C GLU A 222 -16.87 8.62 -9.45
N ILE A 223 -16.84 7.60 -10.31
CA ILE A 223 -17.92 7.34 -11.28
C ILE A 223 -19.24 7.04 -10.58
N ALA A 224 -19.20 6.22 -9.52
CA ALA A 224 -20.39 5.87 -8.77
C ALA A 224 -21.07 7.10 -8.16
N ASN A 225 -20.29 8.07 -7.65
CA ASN A 225 -20.79 9.33 -7.10
C ASN A 225 -21.39 10.23 -8.20
N LYS A 226 -20.71 10.41 -9.34
CA LYS A 226 -21.22 11.18 -10.48
C LYS A 226 -22.58 10.68 -10.96
N ASN A 227 -22.73 9.36 -11.08
CA ASN A 227 -24.00 8.72 -11.47
C ASN A 227 -25.15 8.94 -10.45
N SER A 228 -24.83 9.24 -9.19
CA SER A 228 -25.84 9.51 -8.15
C SER A 228 -26.34 10.95 -8.15
N GLU A 229 -25.52 11.90 -8.62
CA GLU A 229 -25.86 13.32 -8.76
C GLU A 229 -26.73 13.59 -9.99
N GLU A 230 -26.62 12.77 -11.03
CA GLU A 230 -27.39 12.92 -12.29
C GLU A 230 -28.83 12.36 -12.23
N LYS A 231 -29.25 11.68 -11.16
CA LYS A 231 -30.65 11.22 -11.01
C LYS A 231 -31.50 12.29 -10.30
N PRO A 232 -32.53 12.87 -10.94
CA PRO A 232 -33.47 13.74 -10.23
C PRO A 232 -34.30 12.92 -9.23
N PRO A 233 -34.81 13.51 -8.14
CA PRO A 233 -35.60 12.79 -7.15
C PRO A 233 -36.98 12.50 -7.75
N SER A 234 -37.23 11.29 -8.24
CA SER A 234 -38.56 10.91 -8.70
C SER A 234 -39.40 10.32 -7.55
N SER A 235 -40.53 10.98 -7.36
CA SER A 235 -41.70 10.68 -6.55
C SER A 235 -42.30 9.27 -6.73
N SER A 236 -43.16 8.97 -5.78
CA SER A 236 -44.10 7.86 -5.65
C SER A 236 -45.00 7.55 -6.87
N GLU A 237 -45.52 6.31 -6.86
CA GLU A 237 -46.74 5.78 -7.52
C GLU A 237 -46.68 5.07 -8.90
N HIS A 238 -47.04 3.78 -8.82
CA HIS A 238 -47.96 2.96 -9.63
C HIS A 238 -48.13 3.12 -11.16
N SER A 239 -48.05 1.94 -11.81
CA SER A 239 -48.93 1.41 -12.89
C SER A 239 -48.68 1.78 -14.36
N GLY A 240 -48.91 0.78 -15.24
CA GLY A 240 -49.44 0.99 -16.60
C GLY A 240 -48.61 0.47 -17.78
N HIS A 241 -49.11 -0.57 -18.46
CA HIS A 241 -48.74 -0.96 -19.82
C HIS A 241 -49.11 0.12 -20.86
N SER A 242 -48.34 0.27 -21.94
CA SER A 242 -48.84 0.32 -23.34
C SER A 242 -47.73 0.51 -24.39
N GLU A 243 -48.01 0.01 -25.59
CA GLU A 243 -47.15 -0.12 -26.78
C GLU A 243 -46.95 1.17 -27.62
N SER A 244 -45.84 1.14 -28.38
CA SER A 244 -45.51 1.71 -29.71
C SER A 244 -46.10 3.05 -30.21
N THR A 245 -45.24 3.96 -30.70
CA THR A 245 -45.13 4.39 -32.13
C THR A 245 -44.12 5.53 -32.35
N GLY A 246 -43.29 5.41 -33.40
CA GLY A 246 -42.92 6.46 -34.37
C GLY A 246 -41.96 7.62 -34.03
N GLY A 247 -40.86 7.73 -34.80
CA GLY A 247 -40.54 9.00 -35.48
C GLY A 247 -39.32 9.84 -35.06
N GLN A 248 -38.18 9.56 -35.71
CA GLN A 248 -37.18 10.49 -36.27
C GLN A 248 -36.44 11.58 -35.45
N THR A 249 -35.10 11.42 -35.52
CA THR A 249 -34.03 12.41 -35.77
C THR A 249 -33.82 13.58 -34.82
N GLY A 250 -32.66 13.52 -34.16
CA GLY A 250 -31.97 14.67 -33.59
C GLY A 250 -30.54 14.24 -33.27
N GLU A 251 -29.63 14.46 -34.21
CA GLU A 251 -28.19 14.38 -33.96
C GLU A 251 -27.85 15.38 -32.84
N ASN A 252 -27.35 14.85 -31.72
CA ASN A 252 -26.56 15.62 -30.78
C ASN A 252 -25.48 14.70 -30.25
N GLU A 253 -24.23 15.03 -30.64
CA GLU A 253 -23.00 14.41 -30.16
C GLU A 253 -22.90 14.57 -28.63
N GLN A 254 -23.36 13.55 -27.90
CA GLN A 254 -22.90 13.29 -26.55
C GLN A 254 -21.96 12.09 -26.62
N LYS A 255 -20.64 12.34 -26.66
CA LYS A 255 -19.64 11.34 -26.27
C LYS A 255 -19.93 10.93 -24.84
N LYS A 256 -20.66 9.83 -24.66
CA LYS A 256 -20.96 9.21 -23.36
C LYS A 256 -19.93 8.13 -23.11
N ASP A 257 -19.15 8.27 -22.05
CA ASP A 257 -18.25 7.23 -21.55
C ASP A 257 -19.04 5.94 -21.26
N HIS A 258 -18.90 4.94 -22.14
CA HIS A 258 -19.70 3.71 -22.06
C HIS A 258 -19.35 2.81 -20.86
N ALA A 259 -18.16 2.97 -20.27
CA ALA A 259 -17.75 2.29 -19.05
C ALA A 259 -18.55 2.68 -17.79
N SER A 260 -19.27 3.82 -17.79
CA SER A 260 -19.83 4.41 -16.57
C SER A 260 -21.20 3.87 -16.14
N LYS A 261 -21.94 3.20 -17.04
CA LYS A 261 -23.39 2.95 -16.84
C LYS A 261 -23.75 1.89 -15.79
N SER A 262 -22.80 1.13 -15.26
CA SER A 262 -23.08 -0.01 -14.35
C SER A 262 -22.77 0.23 -12.87
N ILE A 263 -22.00 1.26 -12.51
CA ILE A 263 -21.45 1.38 -11.15
C ILE A 263 -22.34 2.27 -10.29
N SER A 264 -23.00 1.68 -9.28
CA SER A 264 -23.84 2.40 -8.30
C SER A 264 -23.05 2.88 -7.08
N ALA A 265 -23.25 4.14 -6.64
CA ALA A 265 -22.66 4.72 -5.42
C ALA A 265 -22.80 3.83 -4.17
N ARG A 266 -23.90 3.08 -4.07
CA ARG A 266 -24.21 2.21 -2.93
C ARG A 266 -23.35 0.93 -2.86
N LEU A 267 -22.63 0.57 -3.92
CA LEU A 267 -21.83 -0.66 -3.99
C LEU A 267 -20.34 -0.45 -3.64
N VAL A 268 -19.85 0.79 -3.67
CA VAL A 268 -18.42 1.13 -3.49
C VAL A 268 -18.20 1.81 -2.13
N ARG A 269 -18.03 1.02 -1.07
CA ARG A 269 -17.94 1.51 0.34
C ARG A 269 -16.55 2.01 0.75
N LYS A 270 -15.63 1.09 1.04
CA LYS A 270 -14.26 1.39 1.49
C LYS A 270 -13.17 0.70 0.67
N GLY A 271 -13.41 -0.54 0.22
CA GLY A 271 -12.41 -1.30 -0.54
C GLY A 271 -11.10 -1.57 0.22
N ILE A 272 -11.20 -1.74 1.54
CA ILE A 272 -10.07 -1.94 2.47
C ILE A 272 -10.08 -3.39 2.95
N VAL A 273 -8.89 -3.97 3.11
CA VAL A 273 -8.63 -5.25 3.79
C VAL A 273 -8.34 -4.94 5.26
N GLY A 274 -8.97 -5.67 6.17
CA GLY A 274 -8.80 -5.52 7.62
C GLY A 274 -9.74 -4.51 8.30
N ASP A 275 -10.73 -3.95 7.58
CA ASP A 275 -11.70 -3.01 8.18
C ASP A 275 -12.56 -3.69 9.26
N TRP A 276 -12.68 -5.02 9.20
CA TRP A 276 -13.36 -5.82 10.23
C TRP A 276 -12.89 -5.55 11.66
N ARG A 277 -11.63 -5.13 11.86
CA ARG A 277 -11.07 -4.80 13.19
C ARG A 277 -11.77 -3.62 13.85
N ASN A 278 -12.44 -2.77 13.08
CA ASN A 278 -13.20 -1.63 13.58
C ASN A 278 -14.65 -1.98 13.96
N HIS A 279 -15.09 -3.22 13.70
CA HIS A 279 -16.48 -3.64 13.84
C HIS A 279 -16.64 -4.84 14.76
N PHE A 280 -15.77 -5.83 14.63
CA PHE A 280 -15.81 -7.04 15.46
C PHE A 280 -15.40 -6.74 16.90
N SER A 281 -16.20 -7.20 17.85
CA SER A 281 -15.72 -7.40 19.22
C SER A 281 -14.67 -8.52 19.26
N LYS A 282 -13.87 -8.58 20.33
CA LYS A 282 -12.92 -9.68 20.52
C LYS A 282 -13.62 -11.03 20.52
N GLU A 283 -14.76 -11.14 21.21
CA GLU A 283 -15.54 -12.38 21.30
C GLU A 283 -16.06 -12.84 19.93
N GLN A 284 -16.63 -11.92 19.12
CA GLN A 284 -17.07 -12.24 17.76
C GLN A 284 -15.91 -12.69 16.87
N SER A 285 -14.75 -12.02 17.02
CA SER A 285 -13.54 -12.37 16.28
C SER A 285 -13.10 -13.79 16.63
N ASP A 286 -13.00 -14.11 17.92
CA ASP A 286 -12.60 -15.43 18.41
C ASP A 286 -13.58 -16.53 17.96
N ARG A 287 -14.90 -16.26 18.01
CA ARG A 287 -15.94 -17.19 17.52
C ARG A 287 -15.80 -17.45 16.02
N MET A 288 -15.57 -16.41 15.22
CA MET A 288 -15.37 -16.56 13.77
C MET A 288 -14.08 -17.34 13.47
N ASP A 289 -13.00 -17.10 14.22
CA ASP A 289 -11.74 -17.82 14.08
C ASP A 289 -11.90 -19.31 14.43
N GLN A 290 -12.64 -19.60 15.51
CA GLN A 290 -12.97 -20.97 15.89
C GLN A 290 -13.79 -21.67 14.79
N LYS A 291 -14.88 -21.06 14.32
CA LYS A 291 -15.70 -21.63 13.23
C LYS A 291 -14.87 -21.83 11.96
N PHE A 292 -14.01 -20.86 11.60
CA PHE A 292 -13.12 -20.97 10.46
C PHE A 292 -12.19 -22.17 10.60
N SER A 293 -11.51 -22.30 11.75
CA SER A 293 -10.59 -23.41 12.03
C SER A 293 -11.30 -24.76 11.97
N GLU A 294 -12.47 -24.88 12.58
CA GLU A 294 -13.27 -26.12 12.59
C GLU A 294 -13.75 -26.50 11.19
N ARG A 295 -14.28 -25.54 10.42
CA ARG A 295 -14.85 -25.78 9.08
C ARG A 295 -13.79 -26.03 8.02
N THR A 296 -12.61 -25.44 8.15
CA THR A 296 -11.51 -25.60 7.19
C THR A 296 -10.50 -26.68 7.59
N LYS A 297 -10.76 -27.40 8.69
CA LYS A 297 -9.90 -28.48 9.18
C LYS A 297 -9.65 -29.52 8.10
N GLY A 298 -8.37 -29.83 7.86
CA GLY A 298 -7.95 -30.79 6.83
C GLY A 298 -7.84 -30.20 5.43
N THR A 299 -8.04 -28.89 5.27
CA THR A 299 -7.80 -28.16 4.03
C THR A 299 -6.63 -27.19 4.20
N ASN A 300 -6.11 -26.66 3.09
CA ASN A 300 -5.15 -25.55 3.10
C ASN A 300 -5.80 -24.18 2.86
N ILE A 301 -7.12 -24.06 3.13
CA ILE A 301 -7.86 -22.78 3.03
C ILE A 301 -7.34 -21.77 4.04
N ALA A 302 -6.87 -22.25 5.18
CA ALA A 302 -6.21 -21.43 6.18
C ALA A 302 -5.12 -20.55 5.54
N ASP A 303 -4.29 -21.10 4.66
CA ASP A 303 -3.20 -20.40 3.98
C ASP A 303 -3.65 -19.23 3.10
N LEU A 304 -4.95 -19.13 2.76
CA LEU A 304 -5.48 -18.01 1.99
C LEU A 304 -5.50 -16.70 2.79
N TRP A 305 -5.67 -16.77 4.11
CA TRP A 305 -5.84 -15.58 4.98
C TRP A 305 -5.07 -15.66 6.29
N ILE A 306 -4.69 -16.84 6.72
CA ILE A 306 -3.47 -17.05 7.47
C ILE A 306 -2.39 -16.83 6.43
N ASN A 307 -1.69 -15.71 6.51
CA ASN A 307 -0.47 -15.43 5.77
C ASN A 307 0.28 -16.78 5.53
N PRO A 308 0.58 -17.23 4.27
CA PRO A 308 1.20 -18.53 3.92
C PRO A 308 2.63 -18.74 4.47
N ARG A 309 2.85 -18.29 5.69
CA ARG A 309 4.10 -17.97 6.36
C ARG A 309 4.07 -18.42 7.82
N MET A 310 3.02 -19.13 8.25
CA MET A 310 2.77 -19.54 9.63
C MET A 310 2.43 -21.03 9.81
N ALA A 311 2.18 -21.80 8.75
CA ALA A 311 1.86 -23.21 8.90
C ALA A 311 2.66 -24.07 7.91
N ASN A 312 3.62 -24.81 8.45
CA ASN A 312 4.31 -25.92 7.81
C ASN A 312 5.33 -25.57 6.73
N GLU A 313 6.38 -24.87 7.15
CA GLU A 313 7.78 -25.23 6.93
C GLU A 313 8.53 -24.45 8.01
N GLU A 314 9.62 -24.98 8.59
CA GLU A 314 10.58 -24.15 9.33
C GLU A 314 11.22 -23.18 8.32
N GLU A 315 10.46 -22.17 7.90
CA GLU A 315 10.90 -21.16 6.95
C GLU A 315 11.98 -20.35 7.67
N LYS A 316 13.22 -20.60 7.28
CA LYS A 316 14.40 -19.91 7.77
C LYS A 316 14.13 -18.40 7.73
N LYS A 317 13.99 -17.80 8.92
CA LYS A 317 13.73 -16.37 9.10
C LYS A 317 14.69 -15.58 8.20
N ILE A 318 14.16 -14.90 7.18
CA ILE A 318 14.95 -14.00 6.35
C ILE A 318 15.25 -12.80 7.23
N LEU A 319 16.52 -12.58 7.55
CA LEU A 319 16.99 -11.44 8.32
C LEU A 319 17.80 -10.53 7.41
N PRO A 320 17.79 -9.20 7.64
CA PRO A 320 18.66 -8.32 6.89
C PRO A 320 20.14 -8.66 7.12
N ASP A 321 20.96 -8.52 6.08
CA ASP A 321 22.39 -8.80 6.13
C ASP A 321 23.15 -7.66 6.83
N TYR A 322 23.44 -7.88 8.11
CA TYR A 322 24.10 -6.94 9.01
C TYR A 322 25.45 -7.47 9.49
N GLN A 323 26.35 -6.55 9.83
CA GLN A 323 27.65 -6.83 10.46
C GLN A 323 27.77 -6.02 11.76
N ASP A 324 28.56 -6.54 12.70
CA ASP A 324 28.85 -5.85 13.96
C ASP A 324 29.90 -4.75 13.74
N THR A 325 29.72 -3.60 14.38
CA THR A 325 30.69 -2.50 14.33
C THR A 325 31.84 -2.70 15.33
N GLY A 326 31.63 -3.48 16.39
CA GLY A 326 32.47 -3.52 17.59
C GLY A 326 32.09 -2.47 18.65
N ASP A 327 31.14 -1.58 18.34
CA ASP A 327 30.72 -0.45 19.18
C ASP A 327 29.28 -0.63 19.74
N GLY A 328 28.83 -1.88 19.85
CA GLY A 328 27.56 -2.22 20.51
C GLY A 328 26.30 -2.12 19.64
N PHE A 329 26.44 -1.94 18.33
CA PHE A 329 25.33 -2.00 17.39
C PHE A 329 25.76 -2.56 16.03
N LYS A 330 24.79 -2.82 15.16
CA LYS A 330 25.02 -3.39 13.83
C LYS A 330 24.88 -2.35 12.73
N ILE A 331 25.62 -2.53 11.65
CA ILE A 331 25.42 -1.79 10.41
C ILE A 331 25.17 -2.74 9.24
N ALA A 332 24.58 -2.24 8.14
CA ALA A 332 24.44 -3.02 6.91
C ALA A 332 25.78 -3.61 6.45
N LYS A 333 25.79 -4.89 6.04
CA LYS A 333 27.03 -5.56 5.59
C LYS A 333 27.65 -4.90 4.35
N MET A 334 26.83 -4.21 3.56
CA MET A 334 27.28 -3.41 2.42
C MET A 334 28.06 -2.14 2.79
N PHE A 335 27.96 -1.66 4.04
CA PHE A 335 28.71 -0.49 4.49
C PHE A 335 30.16 -0.85 4.87
N SER A 336 31.08 0.06 4.61
CA SER A 336 32.50 -0.15 4.92
C SER A 336 32.81 0.13 6.38
N LEU A 337 33.34 -0.86 7.12
CA LEU A 337 33.83 -0.66 8.48
C LEU A 337 35.01 0.34 8.54
N ASP A 338 35.80 0.47 7.47
CA ASP A 338 36.88 1.46 7.41
C ASP A 338 36.31 2.88 7.25
N ALA A 339 35.25 3.04 6.44
CA ALA A 339 34.53 4.29 6.33
C ALA A 339 33.94 4.68 7.69
N PHE A 340 33.27 3.74 8.36
CA PHE A 340 32.71 3.91 9.70
C PHE A 340 33.79 4.31 10.73
N LYS A 341 34.91 3.60 10.83
CA LYS A 341 36.02 3.96 11.74
C LYS A 341 36.62 5.33 11.42
N SER A 342 36.76 5.66 10.13
CA SER A 342 37.25 6.97 9.71
C SER A 342 36.29 8.10 10.12
N ALA A 343 34.97 7.83 10.11
CA ALA A 343 33.94 8.75 10.56
C ALA A 343 34.11 9.08 12.05
N LEU A 344 34.27 8.07 12.91
CA LEU A 344 34.50 8.26 14.35
C LEU A 344 35.75 9.10 14.64
N ALA A 345 36.78 9.00 13.78
CA ALA A 345 38.02 9.76 13.90
C ALA A 345 37.98 11.14 13.21
N TYR A 346 36.87 11.51 12.56
CA TYR A 346 36.73 12.81 11.91
C TYR A 346 36.84 13.92 12.95
N LYS A 347 37.51 15.02 12.59
CA LYS A 347 37.59 16.22 13.44
C LYS A 347 36.73 17.30 12.81
N PRO A 348 35.57 17.64 13.39
CA PRO A 348 34.70 18.65 12.83
C PRO A 348 35.41 19.99 12.70
N ARG A 349 35.02 20.74 11.66
CA ARG A 349 35.47 22.09 11.38
C ARG A 349 34.40 23.09 11.85
N SER A 350 34.80 24.33 12.10
CA SER A 350 33.87 25.40 12.49
C SER A 350 32.84 25.76 11.40
N ASP A 351 33.10 25.39 10.15
CA ASP A 351 32.19 25.57 9.01
C ASP A 351 31.42 24.29 8.65
N ASP A 352 31.51 23.23 9.48
CA ASP A 352 30.70 22.02 9.29
C ASP A 352 29.28 22.23 9.80
N LEU A 353 28.33 21.80 8.96
CA LEU A 353 26.92 21.66 9.29
C LEU A 353 26.56 20.18 9.19
N PHE A 354 26.11 19.59 10.29
CA PHE A 354 25.65 18.20 10.35
C PHE A 354 24.13 18.11 10.30
N ILE A 355 23.62 17.19 9.50
CA ILE A 355 22.23 16.73 9.52
C ILE A 355 22.23 15.35 10.17
N VAL A 356 21.78 15.30 11.42
CA VAL A 356 21.79 14.08 12.23
C VAL A 356 20.37 13.56 12.40
N THR A 357 20.17 12.28 12.15
CA THR A 357 18.85 11.64 12.28
C THR A 357 19.06 10.19 12.66
N TYR A 358 18.19 9.56 13.45
CA TYR A 358 18.09 8.10 13.35
C TYR A 358 17.59 7.73 11.94
N PRO A 359 17.98 6.58 11.35
CA PRO A 359 17.50 6.20 10.03
C PRO A 359 15.99 6.38 9.89
N LYS A 360 15.58 6.98 8.77
CA LYS A 360 14.16 7.20 8.40
C LYS A 360 13.39 8.23 9.22
N CYS A 361 14.07 9.06 10.01
CA CYS A 361 13.47 10.19 10.72
C CYS A 361 13.37 11.48 9.91
N GLY A 362 13.68 11.47 8.61
CA GLY A 362 13.50 12.64 7.72
C GLY A 362 14.78 13.16 7.05
N THR A 363 15.87 12.39 7.08
CA THR A 363 17.19 12.77 6.56
C THR A 363 17.13 13.37 5.16
N THR A 364 16.49 12.67 4.21
CA THR A 364 16.36 13.13 2.81
C THR A 364 15.60 14.45 2.70
N TRP A 365 14.63 14.70 3.56
CA TRP A 365 13.83 15.91 3.50
C TRP A 365 14.64 17.12 3.98
N VAL A 366 15.26 17.02 5.16
CA VAL A 366 16.11 18.10 5.68
C VAL A 366 17.36 18.29 4.82
N GLN A 367 17.91 17.24 4.22
CA GLN A 367 18.96 17.33 3.22
C GLN A 367 18.54 18.18 2.01
N ASN A 368 17.32 18.04 1.50
CA ASN A 368 16.83 18.88 0.39
C ASN A 368 16.52 20.31 0.84
N ILE A 369 15.99 20.52 2.05
CA ILE A 369 15.79 21.87 2.61
C ILE A 369 17.14 22.59 2.69
N VAL A 370 18.11 22.01 3.39
CA VAL A 370 19.45 22.59 3.56
C VAL A 370 20.14 22.75 2.21
N GLY A 371 20.05 21.75 1.34
CA GLY A 371 20.60 21.80 -0.02
C GLY A 371 20.04 22.96 -0.85
N CYS A 372 18.73 23.20 -0.82
CA CYS A 372 18.12 24.33 -1.53
C CYS A 372 18.56 25.68 -0.93
N ILE A 373 18.63 25.78 0.40
CA ILE A 373 19.10 27.01 1.08
C ILE A 373 20.54 27.34 0.68
N LEU A 374 21.42 26.33 0.65
CA LEU A 374 22.83 26.51 0.27
C LEU A 374 23.03 26.82 -1.23
N ARG A 375 21.97 26.72 -2.03
CA ARG A 375 22.00 26.87 -3.50
C ARG A 375 21.05 27.96 -3.97
N ASP A 376 20.78 28.94 -3.13
CA ASP A 376 19.91 30.08 -3.46
C ASP A 376 18.56 29.61 -4.03
N GLY A 377 17.89 28.72 -3.28
CA GLY A 377 16.57 28.19 -3.61
C GLY A 377 16.55 27.14 -4.72
N LYS A 378 17.70 26.71 -5.27
CA LYS A 378 17.74 25.76 -6.39
C LYS A 378 17.88 24.30 -5.93
N PRO A 379 17.21 23.34 -6.58
CA PRO A 379 17.38 21.93 -6.29
C PRO A 379 18.77 21.42 -6.71
N PHE A 380 19.12 20.22 -6.23
CA PHE A 380 20.22 19.45 -6.80
C PHE A 380 19.94 19.11 -8.27
N THR A 381 20.94 19.20 -9.13
CA THR A 381 20.79 18.94 -10.57
C THR A 381 20.98 17.46 -10.90
N SER A 382 21.78 16.72 -10.12
CA SER A 382 22.05 15.29 -10.32
C SER A 382 22.12 14.51 -8.99
N ALA A 383 22.04 13.18 -9.07
CA ALA A 383 22.28 12.32 -7.91
C ALA A 383 23.73 12.40 -7.40
N ILE A 384 24.70 12.62 -8.29
CA ILE A 384 26.10 12.79 -7.90
C ILE A 384 26.26 14.07 -7.09
N GLU A 385 25.71 15.20 -7.54
CA GLU A 385 25.73 16.46 -6.77
C GLU A 385 25.03 16.31 -5.41
N PHE A 386 23.93 15.56 -5.37
CA PHE A 386 23.20 15.23 -4.15
C PHE A 386 24.06 14.43 -3.15
N LEU A 387 24.82 13.43 -3.62
CA LEU A 387 25.65 12.57 -2.77
C LEU A 387 26.95 13.26 -2.35
N THR A 388 27.62 13.98 -3.24
CA THR A 388 28.92 14.61 -2.96
C THR A 388 28.78 15.93 -2.21
N GLY A 389 27.69 16.69 -2.44
CA GLY A 389 27.40 17.91 -1.70
C GLY A 389 26.83 17.67 -0.30
N THR A 390 26.37 16.44 -0.03
CA THR A 390 25.91 16.03 1.31
C THR A 390 26.22 14.55 1.61
N PRO A 391 27.49 14.22 1.93
CA PRO A 391 27.90 12.83 2.16
C PRO A 391 27.40 12.31 3.52
N PHE A 392 27.10 11.02 3.61
CA PHE A 392 26.99 10.30 4.88
C PHE A 392 28.40 10.01 5.40
N LEU A 393 28.78 10.59 6.53
CA LEU A 393 30.15 10.49 7.04
C LEU A 393 30.51 9.03 7.39
N GLU A 394 29.59 8.33 8.04
CA GLU A 394 29.73 6.94 8.51
C GLU A 394 29.61 5.88 7.40
N MET A 395 29.09 6.26 6.23
CA MET A 395 28.98 5.35 5.07
C MET A 395 30.04 5.64 4.00
N ALA A 396 30.33 6.92 3.74
CA ALA A 396 31.28 7.36 2.72
C ALA A 396 32.68 7.69 3.28
N GLY A 397 32.83 7.74 4.60
CA GLY A 397 34.09 7.99 5.29
C GLY A 397 34.48 9.47 5.38
N ALA A 398 35.47 9.73 6.22
CA ALA A 398 35.97 11.08 6.50
C ALA A 398 36.53 11.81 5.27
N GLU A 399 37.04 11.08 4.28
CA GLU A 399 37.57 11.70 3.06
C GLU A 399 36.46 12.39 2.27
N ALA A 400 35.28 11.78 2.13
CA ALA A 400 34.14 12.39 1.43
C ALA A 400 33.71 13.73 2.07
N ALA A 401 33.74 13.84 3.40
CA ALA A 401 33.46 15.09 4.11
C ALA A 401 34.58 16.15 3.95
N LYS A 402 35.84 15.70 3.82
CA LYS A 402 37.00 16.58 3.61
C LYS A 402 37.04 17.16 2.19
N THR A 403 36.62 16.38 1.18
CA THR A 403 36.65 16.77 -0.23
C THR A 403 35.31 17.31 -0.76
N MET A 404 34.25 17.24 0.04
CA MET A 404 32.95 17.87 -0.24
C MET A 404 33.11 19.35 -0.61
N LYS A 405 32.42 19.77 -1.67
CA LYS A 405 32.31 21.18 -2.07
C LYS A 405 31.60 22.00 -0.99
N ARG A 406 32.15 23.15 -0.61
CA ARG A 406 31.62 24.04 0.43
C ARG A 406 31.03 25.33 -0.14
N PRO A 407 29.98 25.90 0.49
CA PRO A 407 29.28 25.38 1.67
C PRO A 407 28.47 24.11 1.35
N GLY A 408 28.38 23.20 2.32
CA GLY A 408 27.74 21.88 2.20
C GLY A 408 27.29 21.37 3.57
N ALA A 409 26.69 20.19 3.63
CA ALA A 409 26.22 19.60 4.89
C ALA A 409 26.55 18.10 4.99
N ILE A 410 27.01 17.65 6.14
CA ILE A 410 27.42 16.27 6.40
C ILE A 410 26.26 15.52 7.06
N LYS A 411 25.97 14.29 6.66
CA LYS A 411 24.90 13.48 7.29
C LYS A 411 25.47 12.43 8.24
N LEU A 412 24.69 12.12 9.28
CA LEU A 412 25.00 11.11 10.30
C LEU A 412 23.75 10.40 10.84
N HIS A 413 23.91 9.12 11.17
CA HIS A 413 22.94 8.28 11.88
C HIS A 413 23.38 7.86 13.30
N LEU A 414 24.48 8.42 13.80
CA LEU A 414 25.10 8.00 15.05
C LEU A 414 24.46 8.63 16.29
N PRO A 415 24.41 7.90 17.42
CA PRO A 415 24.08 8.50 18.72
C PRO A 415 25.13 9.55 19.11
N PHE A 416 24.76 10.47 20.01
CA PHE A 416 25.60 11.64 20.32
C PHE A 416 27.01 11.26 20.77
N HIS A 417 27.14 10.25 21.64
CA HIS A 417 28.43 9.81 22.19
C HIS A 417 29.40 9.20 21.16
N LEU A 418 28.91 8.82 19.97
CA LEU A 418 29.73 8.36 18.84
C LEU A 418 29.88 9.42 17.74
N THR A 419 29.13 10.51 17.81
CA THR A 419 29.23 11.58 16.83
C THR A 419 30.50 12.39 17.06
N PRO A 420 31.30 12.65 16.02
CA PRO A 420 32.36 13.65 16.07
C PRO A 420 31.78 15.02 16.43
N TYR A 421 32.01 15.44 17.67
CA TYR A 421 31.43 16.66 18.23
C TYR A 421 32.47 17.79 18.35
N SER A 422 32.05 19.01 18.01
CA SER A 422 32.77 20.26 18.20
C SER A 422 31.76 21.34 18.58
N LYS A 423 32.13 22.23 19.50
CA LYS A 423 31.25 23.36 19.89
C LYS A 423 31.16 24.41 18.78
N GLU A 424 32.10 24.40 17.85
CA GLU A 424 32.22 25.33 16.74
C GLU A 424 31.44 24.88 15.50
N ALA A 425 31.17 23.57 15.36
CA ALA A 425 30.32 23.02 14.31
C ALA A 425 28.84 23.08 14.70
N LYS A 426 27.94 23.01 13.71
CA LYS A 426 26.48 23.06 13.92
C LYS A 426 25.83 21.71 13.63
N TYR A 427 24.82 21.32 14.42
CA TYR A 427 24.14 20.03 14.31
C TYR A 427 22.62 20.23 14.26
N ILE A 428 21.97 19.77 13.19
CA ILE A 428 20.51 19.71 13.09
C ILE A 428 20.10 18.27 13.38
N PHE A 429 19.47 18.02 14.53
CA PHE A 429 18.94 16.71 14.88
C PHE A 429 17.45 16.61 14.55
N VAL A 430 17.06 15.60 13.77
CA VAL A 430 15.64 15.35 13.41
C VAL A 430 15.16 14.05 14.05
N ALA A 431 14.20 14.18 14.96
CA ALA A 431 13.47 13.06 15.54
C ALA A 431 12.17 12.78 14.78
N ARG A 432 11.61 11.58 14.93
CA ARG A 432 10.30 11.20 14.36
C ARG A 432 9.61 10.19 15.25
N ASN A 433 8.28 10.16 15.27
CA ASN A 433 7.53 9.16 16.02
C ASN A 433 8.06 7.73 15.72
N PRO A 434 8.45 6.94 16.75
CA PRO A 434 9.06 5.62 16.54
C PRO A 434 8.15 4.63 15.81
N LYS A 435 6.83 4.77 15.91
CA LYS A 435 5.86 3.92 15.21
C LYS A 435 5.90 4.14 13.70
N ASP A 436 5.98 5.39 13.26
CA ASP A 436 6.15 5.70 11.83
C ASP A 436 7.57 5.42 11.34
N CYS A 437 8.57 5.59 12.23
CA CYS A 437 9.96 5.27 11.94
C CYS A 437 10.11 3.78 11.57
N VAL A 438 9.64 2.84 12.40
CA VAL A 438 9.79 1.39 12.15
C VAL A 438 9.14 0.95 10.84
N VAL A 439 7.97 1.48 10.49
CA VAL A 439 7.30 1.18 9.21
C VAL A 439 8.10 1.71 8.03
N SER A 440 8.58 2.95 8.13
CA SER A 440 9.43 3.57 7.11
C SER A 440 10.75 2.81 6.93
N PHE A 441 11.30 2.27 8.03
CA PHE A 441 12.56 1.54 8.03
C PHE A 441 12.43 0.14 7.44
N TYR A 442 11.38 -0.59 7.82
CA TYR A 442 11.04 -1.86 7.19
C TYR A 442 10.98 -1.76 5.66
N HIS A 443 10.22 -0.80 5.13
CA HIS A 443 10.11 -0.63 3.67
C HIS A 443 11.42 -0.23 3.02
N HIS A 444 12.23 0.60 3.69
CA HIS A 444 13.55 0.96 3.18
C HIS A 444 14.48 -0.26 3.12
N THR A 445 14.52 -1.07 4.17
CA THR A 445 15.32 -2.30 4.22
C THR A 445 14.86 -3.32 3.17
N ARG A 446 13.56 -3.42 2.86
CA ARG A 446 13.06 -4.26 1.76
C ARG A 446 13.45 -3.75 0.38
N ASN A 447 13.47 -2.43 0.18
CA ASN A 447 13.71 -1.83 -1.14
C ASN A 447 15.18 -1.75 -1.53
N ILE A 448 16.10 -1.77 -0.57
CA ILE A 448 17.54 -1.68 -0.81
C ILE A 448 18.13 -3.08 -0.86
N VAL A 449 18.63 -3.49 -2.02
CA VAL A 449 19.02 -4.88 -2.34
C VAL A 449 20.12 -5.38 -1.41
N GLY A 450 21.09 -4.53 -1.06
CA GLY A 450 22.22 -4.89 -0.20
C GLY A 450 21.85 -5.28 1.24
N TYR A 451 20.59 -5.10 1.68
CA TYR A 451 20.11 -5.70 2.94
C TYR A 451 19.67 -7.17 2.79
N LYS A 452 19.52 -7.70 1.58
CA LYS A 452 19.04 -9.07 1.30
C LYS A 452 17.70 -9.40 1.97
N PHE A 453 16.83 -8.39 2.09
CA PHE A 453 15.57 -8.47 2.83
C PHE A 453 14.33 -8.19 1.97
N LYS A 454 14.42 -8.23 0.63
CA LYS A 454 13.32 -7.91 -0.30
C LYS A 454 12.00 -8.65 0.03
N ASN A 455 12.10 -9.88 0.50
CA ASN A 455 10.97 -10.74 0.87
C ASN A 455 10.76 -10.87 2.39
N GLY A 456 11.46 -10.11 3.22
CA GLY A 456 11.33 -10.16 4.68
C GLY A 456 9.95 -9.74 5.19
N LYS A 457 9.53 -10.28 6.34
CA LYS A 457 8.22 -9.99 6.98
C LYS A 457 8.33 -8.74 7.86
N PHE A 458 7.23 -7.98 7.96
CA PHE A 458 7.18 -6.83 8.88
C PHE A 458 7.31 -7.28 10.34
N ASP A 459 6.65 -8.37 10.73
CA ASP A 459 6.72 -8.88 12.11
C ASP A 459 8.15 -9.23 12.52
N ASP A 460 8.90 -9.90 11.63
CA ASP A 460 10.32 -10.22 11.87
C ASP A 460 11.16 -8.97 12.06
N TYR A 461 10.92 -7.94 11.24
CA TYR A 461 11.61 -6.66 11.30
C TYR A 461 11.22 -5.85 12.55
N PHE A 462 9.95 -5.87 12.93
CA PHE A 462 9.45 -5.23 14.13
C PHE A 462 10.15 -5.81 15.37
N GLU A 463 10.34 -7.12 15.44
CA GLU A 463 11.11 -7.75 16.53
C GLU A 463 12.57 -7.27 16.56
N LEU A 464 13.23 -7.15 15.40
CA LEU A 464 14.59 -6.60 15.34
C LEU A 464 14.62 -5.16 15.86
N PHE A 465 13.69 -4.32 15.41
CA PHE A 465 13.59 -2.93 15.84
C PHE A 465 13.32 -2.80 17.34
N MET A 466 12.45 -3.66 17.88
CA MET A 466 12.15 -3.72 19.31
C MET A 466 13.34 -4.20 20.15
N LYS A 467 14.27 -4.97 19.58
CA LYS A 467 15.52 -5.38 20.24
C LYS A 467 16.70 -4.44 20.00
N GLY A 468 16.56 -3.47 19.10
CA GLY A 468 17.68 -2.63 18.65
C GLY A 468 18.68 -3.39 17.77
N GLU A 469 18.26 -4.50 17.14
CA GLU A 469 19.09 -5.35 16.28
C GLU A 469 18.99 -4.97 14.79
N VAL A 470 18.51 -3.75 14.49
CA VAL A 470 18.47 -3.16 13.15
C VAL A 470 19.75 -2.36 12.86
N ASP A 471 19.90 -1.94 11.61
CA ASP A 471 20.96 -1.02 11.17
C ASP A 471 20.96 0.26 12.02
N PHE A 472 22.12 0.64 12.54
CA PHE A 472 22.33 1.74 13.51
C PHE A 472 21.72 1.54 14.92
N GLY A 473 21.37 0.30 15.29
CA GLY A 473 21.06 -0.06 16.67
C GLY A 473 19.68 0.39 17.15
N ASP A 474 19.53 0.61 18.45
CA ASP A 474 18.26 0.97 19.07
C ASP A 474 17.88 2.44 18.83
N TYR A 475 16.67 2.68 18.31
CA TYR A 475 16.14 4.03 18.08
C TYR A 475 16.24 4.94 19.31
N PHE A 476 15.93 4.41 20.50
CA PHE A 476 15.87 5.22 21.70
C PHE A 476 17.25 5.58 22.23
N ASP A 477 18.29 4.78 21.97
CA ASP A 477 19.67 5.14 22.32
C ASP A 477 20.12 6.39 21.55
N CYS A 478 19.79 6.45 20.26
CA CYS A 478 20.05 7.61 19.43
C CYS A 478 19.21 8.82 19.86
N LEU A 479 17.89 8.65 20.04
CA LEU A 479 17.00 9.75 20.45
C LEU A 479 17.42 10.34 21.80
N LEU A 480 17.56 9.51 22.83
CA LEU A 480 17.84 9.98 24.19
C LEU A 480 19.19 10.69 24.27
N SER A 481 20.23 10.11 23.65
CA SER A 481 21.57 10.72 23.66
C SER A 481 21.60 12.10 23.01
N TRP A 482 20.87 12.31 21.92
CA TRP A 482 20.76 13.65 21.32
C TRP A 482 19.81 14.59 22.05
N TYR A 483 18.76 14.04 22.69
CA TYR A 483 17.78 14.84 23.41
C TYR A 483 18.39 15.54 24.63
N GLU A 484 19.39 14.95 25.28
CA GLU A 484 20.15 15.59 26.37
C GLU A 484 20.83 16.90 25.91
N HIS A 485 21.23 16.97 24.65
CA HIS A 485 21.93 18.10 24.03
C HIS A 485 21.01 19.06 23.25
N ARG A 486 19.69 18.86 23.31
CA ARG A 486 18.72 19.64 22.51
C ARG A 486 18.74 21.16 22.76
N ASN A 487 19.28 21.57 23.90
CA ASN A 487 19.39 22.97 24.31
C ASN A 487 20.81 23.54 24.14
N ASP A 488 21.76 22.75 23.63
CA ASP A 488 23.09 23.24 23.34
C ASP A 488 23.02 24.28 22.21
N PRO A 489 23.77 25.39 22.29
CA PRO A 489 23.64 26.51 21.35
C PRO A 489 23.99 26.15 19.90
N ASN A 490 24.71 25.05 19.70
CA ASN A 490 25.10 24.54 18.40
C ASN A 490 24.31 23.30 17.97
N VAL A 491 23.17 23.03 18.61
CA VAL A 491 22.24 21.93 18.27
C VAL A 491 20.85 22.51 18.01
N LEU A 492 20.29 22.21 16.83
CA LEU A 492 18.89 22.47 16.52
C LEU A 492 18.13 21.14 16.55
N PHE A 493 17.27 20.97 17.56
CA PHE A 493 16.38 19.81 17.66
C PHE A 493 15.03 20.11 17.01
N VAL A 494 14.62 19.28 16.05
CA VAL A 494 13.31 19.35 15.39
C VAL A 494 12.69 17.97 15.26
N THR A 495 11.36 17.90 15.17
CA THR A 495 10.66 16.66 14.82
C THR A 495 10.16 16.69 13.38
N TYR A 496 10.07 15.52 12.75
CA TYR A 496 9.47 15.35 11.43
C TYR A 496 8.03 15.86 11.39
N GLU A 497 7.28 15.62 12.47
CA GLU A 497 5.88 16.03 12.62
C GLU A 497 5.75 17.56 12.65
N GLN A 498 6.61 18.25 13.40
CA GLN A 498 6.69 19.72 13.40
C GLN A 498 7.01 20.31 12.03
N LEU A 499 8.00 19.72 11.33
CA LEU A 499 8.34 20.11 9.96
C LEU A 499 7.15 19.93 9.00
N LYS A 500 6.31 18.92 9.24
CA LYS A 500 5.13 18.63 8.43
C LYS A 500 3.94 19.53 8.75
N GLU A 501 3.76 19.88 10.01
CA GLU A 501 2.69 20.76 10.48
C GLU A 501 2.90 22.20 10.01
N ASP A 502 4.13 22.72 10.11
CA ASP A 502 4.46 24.09 9.68
C ASP A 502 5.81 24.16 8.94
N THR A 503 5.80 23.70 7.69
CA THR A 503 7.01 23.63 6.87
C THR A 503 7.70 24.99 6.69
N LYS A 504 6.94 26.08 6.49
CA LYS A 504 7.50 27.41 6.25
C LYS A 504 8.28 27.91 7.47
N THR A 505 7.69 27.83 8.65
CA THR A 505 8.33 28.29 9.89
C THR A 505 9.59 27.48 10.20
N TYR A 506 9.56 26.15 10.04
CA TYR A 506 10.73 25.33 10.33
C TYR A 506 11.85 25.45 9.29
N ILE A 507 11.55 25.76 8.02
CA ILE A 507 12.57 26.16 7.04
C ILE A 507 13.29 27.43 7.50
N LEU A 508 12.54 28.45 7.96
CA LEU A 508 13.15 29.69 8.45
C LEU A 508 14.00 29.46 9.71
N LYS A 509 13.54 28.60 10.64
CA LYS A 509 14.33 28.20 11.82
C LYS A 509 15.62 27.48 11.45
N ILE A 510 15.57 26.59 10.46
CA ILE A 510 16.77 25.92 9.94
C ILE A 510 17.73 26.95 9.33
N ALA A 511 17.22 27.88 8.51
CA ALA A 511 18.03 28.92 7.90
C ALA A 511 18.70 29.83 8.94
N GLU A 512 17.96 30.29 9.95
CA GLU A 512 18.48 31.05 11.09
C GLU A 512 19.58 30.30 11.83
N PHE A 513 19.34 29.02 12.13
CA PHE A 513 20.33 28.19 12.78
C PHE A 513 21.59 28.00 11.92
N MET A 514 21.46 27.85 10.59
CA MET A 514 22.60 27.83 9.67
C MET A 514 23.39 29.14 9.71
N GLY A 515 22.69 30.28 9.86
CA GLY A 515 23.26 31.60 10.16
C GLY A 515 22.39 32.73 9.61
N GLU A 516 22.47 33.91 10.23
CA GLU A 516 21.61 35.08 9.90
C GLU A 516 21.52 35.39 8.41
N LYS A 517 22.62 35.30 7.67
CA LYS A 517 22.63 35.53 6.21
C LYS A 517 21.62 34.66 5.46
N TYR A 518 21.38 33.41 5.88
CA TYR A 518 20.46 32.50 5.22
C TYR A 518 19.01 32.82 5.61
N LYS A 519 18.77 33.24 6.84
CA LYS A 519 17.46 33.72 7.29
C LYS A 519 17.08 35.00 6.54
N ASP A 520 17.96 35.99 6.52
CA ASP A 520 17.74 37.26 5.82
C ASP A 520 17.48 37.03 4.33
N MET A 521 18.25 36.13 3.71
CA MET A 521 18.07 35.73 2.32
C MET A 521 16.64 35.20 2.05
N LEU A 522 16.08 34.36 2.92
CA LEU A 522 14.73 33.81 2.74
C LEU A 522 13.61 34.75 3.20
N VAL A 523 13.86 35.60 4.19
CA VAL A 523 12.86 36.56 4.70
C VAL A 523 12.67 37.72 3.73
N ASN A 524 13.75 38.19 3.10
CA ASN A 524 13.71 39.32 2.18
C ASN A 524 13.31 38.92 0.74
N ASP A 525 13.30 37.63 0.42
CA ASP A 525 12.91 37.12 -0.89
C ASP A 525 11.86 36.00 -0.73
N GLU A 526 10.58 36.40 -0.83
CA GLU A 526 9.46 35.47 -0.70
C GLU A 526 9.46 34.41 -1.82
N GLN A 527 9.91 34.76 -3.03
CA GLN A 527 9.98 33.81 -4.13
C GLN A 527 11.01 32.72 -3.84
N LEU A 528 12.17 33.11 -3.30
CA LEU A 528 13.21 32.18 -2.89
C LEU A 528 12.74 31.22 -1.79
N LEU A 529 12.03 31.71 -0.79
CA LEU A 529 11.43 30.88 0.25
C LEU A 529 10.40 29.90 -0.33
N ASN A 530 9.55 30.36 -1.26
CA ASN A 530 8.60 29.50 -1.95
C ASN A 530 9.29 28.43 -2.81
N ASP A 531 10.43 28.75 -3.43
CA ASP A 531 11.24 27.80 -4.17
C ASP A 531 11.84 26.73 -3.25
N VAL A 532 12.38 27.11 -2.08
CA VAL A 532 12.85 26.14 -1.08
C VAL A 532 11.71 25.22 -0.63
N ILE A 533 10.52 25.76 -0.35
CA ILE A 533 9.33 24.97 0.02
C ILE A 533 8.96 23.99 -1.11
N LYS A 534 8.90 24.48 -2.34
CA LYS A 534 8.51 23.70 -3.52
C LYS A 534 9.50 22.57 -3.80
N TYR A 535 10.79 22.88 -3.88
CA TYR A 535 11.82 21.92 -4.29
C TYR A 535 12.23 20.94 -3.17
N SER A 536 11.91 21.26 -1.92
CA SER A 536 12.02 20.31 -0.80
C SER A 536 10.71 19.57 -0.51
N SER A 537 9.63 19.81 -1.26
CA SER A 537 8.35 19.15 -1.03
C SER A 537 8.40 17.65 -1.34
N PHE A 538 7.53 16.88 -0.66
CA PHE A 538 7.44 15.44 -0.89
C PHE A 538 7.11 15.08 -2.34
N SER A 539 6.17 15.79 -2.97
CA SER A 539 5.78 15.56 -4.37
C SER A 539 6.95 15.78 -5.32
N PHE A 540 7.65 16.91 -5.19
CA PHE A 540 8.80 17.21 -6.03
C PHE A 540 9.94 16.21 -5.84
N MET A 541 10.28 15.88 -4.58
CA MET A 541 11.31 14.87 -4.30
C MET A 541 10.92 13.49 -4.84
N LYS A 542 9.65 13.09 -4.71
CA LYS A 542 9.17 11.79 -5.20
C LYS A 542 9.31 11.68 -6.72
N GLU A 543 8.99 12.74 -7.44
CA GLU A 543 9.11 12.76 -8.90
C GLU A 543 10.59 12.82 -9.34
N THR A 544 11.38 13.71 -8.76
CA THR A 544 12.71 14.03 -9.29
C THR A 544 13.83 13.17 -8.70
N LEU A 545 13.82 12.89 -7.40
CA LEU A 545 14.91 12.16 -6.75
C LEU A 545 14.88 10.67 -7.10
N ASN A 546 13.69 10.06 -7.17
CA ASN A 546 13.57 8.66 -7.60
C ASN A 546 14.15 8.47 -9.01
N LYS A 547 13.82 9.37 -9.94
CA LYS A 547 14.39 9.36 -11.30
C LYS A 547 15.92 9.50 -11.30
N LYS A 548 16.46 10.49 -10.58
CA LYS A 548 17.92 10.70 -10.51
C LYS A 548 18.67 9.52 -9.90
N VAL A 549 18.10 8.89 -8.87
CA VAL A 549 18.70 7.71 -8.23
C VAL A 549 18.62 6.50 -9.17
N ALA A 550 17.52 6.32 -9.90
CA ALA A 550 17.39 5.28 -10.91
C ALA A 550 18.42 5.45 -12.05
N GLU A 551 18.63 6.68 -12.52
CA GLU A 551 19.68 7.01 -13.50
C GLU A 551 21.08 6.68 -12.98
N LEU A 552 21.37 6.98 -11.71
CA LEU A 552 22.64 6.63 -11.07
C LEU A 552 22.80 5.11 -10.92
N ALA A 553 21.75 4.40 -10.53
CA ALA A 553 21.75 2.95 -10.35
C ALA A 553 21.99 2.20 -11.67
N ALA A 554 21.56 2.78 -12.80
CA ALA A 554 21.76 2.24 -14.13
C ALA A 554 23.17 2.51 -14.71
N LEU A 555 24.02 3.31 -14.05
CA LEU A 555 25.36 3.58 -14.57
C LEU A 555 26.25 2.32 -14.49
N PRO A 556 27.06 2.05 -15.52
CA PRO A 556 28.03 0.95 -15.48
C PRO A 556 29.01 1.09 -14.32
N ARG A 557 29.41 -0.05 -13.74
CA ARG A 557 30.32 -0.11 -12.58
C ARG A 557 31.63 0.63 -12.81
N ASP A 558 32.24 0.48 -13.99
CA ASP A 558 33.47 1.16 -14.38
C ASP A 558 33.29 2.68 -14.50
N VAL A 559 32.12 3.16 -14.93
CA VAL A 559 31.80 4.59 -14.96
C VAL A 559 31.78 5.16 -13.53
N ILE A 560 31.15 4.46 -12.58
CA ILE A 560 31.11 4.90 -11.17
C ILE A 560 32.52 4.89 -10.56
N LEU A 561 33.29 3.81 -10.75
CA LEU A 561 34.63 3.66 -10.19
C LEU A 561 35.63 4.70 -10.74
N ASN A 562 35.47 5.10 -12.00
CA ASN A 562 36.33 6.09 -12.65
C ASN A 562 35.81 7.52 -12.56
N HIS A 563 34.64 7.76 -11.96
CA HIS A 563 34.09 9.11 -11.86
C HIS A 563 35.04 10.03 -11.05
N PRO A 564 35.47 11.18 -11.59
CA PRO A 564 36.48 12.02 -10.94
C PRO A 564 35.95 12.72 -9.69
N ASP A 565 34.67 13.07 -9.68
CA ASP A 565 34.06 13.80 -8.55
C ASP A 565 33.53 12.89 -7.43
N LEU A 566 33.63 11.56 -7.57
CA LEU A 566 33.19 10.63 -6.53
C LEU A 566 34.36 10.28 -5.60
N PRO A 567 34.29 10.62 -4.30
CA PRO A 567 35.23 10.16 -3.29
C PRO A 567 35.20 8.64 -3.16
N GLN A 568 36.30 8.03 -2.69
CA GLN A 568 36.46 6.57 -2.71
C GLN A 568 35.35 5.85 -1.91
N GLY A 569 34.98 6.36 -0.75
CA GLY A 569 33.92 5.71 0.04
C GLY A 569 32.53 5.81 -0.58
N LEU A 570 32.25 6.84 -1.41
CA LEU A 570 31.00 6.86 -2.21
C LEU A 570 31.04 5.86 -3.36
N LYS A 571 32.21 5.66 -3.99
CA LYS A 571 32.40 4.61 -5.00
C LYS A 571 32.15 3.24 -4.38
N ASP A 572 32.79 2.96 -3.24
CA ASP A 572 32.63 1.70 -2.51
C ASP A 572 31.18 1.45 -2.11
N LEU A 573 30.48 2.50 -1.65
CA LEU A 573 29.06 2.42 -1.28
C LEU A 573 28.17 2.09 -2.48
N LEU A 574 28.30 2.81 -3.59
CA LEU A 574 27.42 2.65 -4.75
C LEU A 574 27.62 1.30 -5.45
N VAL A 575 28.88 0.89 -5.56
CA VAL A 575 29.30 -0.27 -6.33
C VAL A 575 29.27 -1.56 -5.51
N GLY A 576 29.55 -1.45 -4.21
CA GLY A 576 29.61 -2.57 -3.28
C GLY A 576 30.77 -3.55 -3.52
N LYS A 577 31.15 -4.26 -2.45
CA LYS A 577 32.13 -5.36 -2.53
C LYS A 577 31.53 -6.65 -3.12
N GLU A 578 30.25 -6.92 -2.84
CA GLU A 578 29.52 -8.12 -3.28
C GLU A 578 28.30 -7.77 -4.15
N GLU A 579 27.51 -6.76 -3.77
CA GLU A 579 26.30 -6.31 -4.47
C GLU A 579 26.16 -4.78 -4.41
N SER A 580 25.51 -4.18 -5.40
CA SER A 580 25.26 -2.73 -5.47
C SER A 580 24.26 -2.26 -4.41
N PHE A 581 24.39 -1.00 -3.97
CA PHE A 581 23.45 -0.40 -3.01
C PHE A 581 22.04 -0.25 -3.60
N PHE A 582 21.95 0.11 -4.88
CA PHE A 582 20.68 0.18 -5.60
C PHE A 582 20.49 -1.05 -6.48
N ASP A 583 19.24 -1.44 -6.68
CA ASP A 583 18.88 -2.40 -7.71
C ASP A 583 19.19 -1.79 -9.08
N PRO A 584 19.92 -2.50 -9.98
CA PRO A 584 20.24 -2.00 -11.30
C PRO A 584 19.00 -1.86 -12.21
N ASP A 585 17.84 -2.46 -11.87
CA ASP A 585 16.59 -2.17 -12.56
C ASP A 585 16.05 -0.79 -12.15
N PRO A 586 16.06 0.23 -13.03
CA PRO A 586 15.60 1.57 -12.70
C PRO A 586 14.11 1.63 -12.32
N ASN A 587 13.30 0.63 -12.72
CA ASN A 587 11.88 0.58 -12.38
C ASN A 587 11.61 0.09 -10.95
N SER A 588 12.61 -0.49 -10.29
CA SER A 588 12.49 -1.04 -8.94
C SER A 588 12.84 -0.01 -7.84
N VAL A 589 13.45 1.12 -8.20
CA VAL A 589 13.99 2.11 -7.25
C VAL A 589 12.89 3.05 -6.73
N THR A 590 12.40 2.79 -5.52
CA THR A 590 11.52 3.72 -4.79
C THR A 590 12.22 4.27 -3.54
N PHE A 591 12.93 5.40 -3.68
CA PHE A 591 13.67 6.05 -2.60
C PHE A 591 12.76 6.92 -1.71
N VAL A 592 11.80 7.63 -2.31
CA VAL A 592 10.78 8.47 -1.65
C VAL A 592 9.40 7.79 -1.75
N ARG A 593 8.85 7.32 -0.62
CA ARG A 593 7.68 6.42 -0.57
C ARG A 593 6.32 7.12 -0.41
N LYS A 594 5.96 7.54 0.81
CA LYS A 594 4.63 8.10 1.16
C LYS A 594 4.64 9.48 1.85
N GLY A 595 5.63 9.80 2.69
CA GLY A 595 5.76 11.14 3.29
C GLY A 595 4.60 11.60 4.18
N VAL A 596 3.93 10.65 4.83
CA VAL A 596 2.76 10.85 5.72
C VAL A 596 3.11 10.56 7.18
N VAL A 597 2.36 11.18 8.09
CA VAL A 597 2.37 10.93 9.54
C VAL A 597 1.18 10.03 9.87
N GLY A 598 1.38 9.03 10.72
CA GLY A 598 0.33 8.10 11.19
C GLY A 598 0.11 6.86 10.32
N ASP A 599 0.97 6.58 9.32
CA ASP A 599 0.84 5.38 8.47
C ASP A 599 1.04 4.11 9.29
N TRP A 600 1.70 4.20 10.44
CA TRP A 600 1.85 3.10 11.39
C TRP A 600 0.53 2.40 11.77
N ARG A 601 -0.60 3.12 11.76
CA ARG A 601 -1.93 2.56 12.04
C ARG A 601 -2.38 1.50 11.04
N ASN A 602 -1.77 1.48 9.84
CA ASN A 602 -2.03 0.51 8.79
C ASN A 602 -1.13 -0.74 8.89
N TYR A 603 -0.13 -0.76 9.78
CA TYR A 603 0.88 -1.81 9.84
C TYR A 603 0.98 -2.48 11.21
N LEU A 604 1.00 -1.70 12.29
CA LEU A 604 1.16 -2.26 13.63
C LEU A 604 -0.16 -2.92 14.05
N SER A 605 -0.09 -4.19 14.41
CA SER A 605 -1.17 -4.85 15.15
C SER A 605 -1.41 -4.15 16.50
N PRO A 606 -2.59 -4.31 17.12
CA PRO A 606 -2.86 -3.80 18.48
C PRO A 606 -1.77 -4.19 19.48
N GLU A 607 -1.29 -5.44 19.42
CA GLU A 607 -0.26 -5.98 20.31
C GLU A 607 1.12 -5.34 20.06
N GLN A 608 1.53 -5.20 18.79
CA GLN A 608 2.78 -4.50 18.44
C GLN A 608 2.73 -3.03 18.85
N ASN A 609 1.58 -2.36 18.63
CA ASN A 609 1.37 -0.98 19.05
C ASN A 609 1.47 -0.83 20.57
N GLN A 610 0.86 -1.73 21.33
CA GLN A 610 0.97 -1.76 22.79
C GLN A 610 2.42 -1.96 23.23
N ARG A 611 3.14 -2.95 22.68
CA ARG A 611 4.56 -3.20 23.01
C ARG A 611 5.46 -2.00 22.69
N MET A 612 5.22 -1.33 21.56
CA MET A 612 5.95 -0.10 21.21
C MET A 612 5.64 1.02 22.21
N ASN A 613 4.37 1.19 22.63
CA ASN A 613 3.99 2.15 23.66
C ASN A 613 4.67 1.87 25.00
N GLU A 614 4.68 0.61 25.45
CA GLU A 614 5.32 0.19 26.69
C GLU A 614 6.83 0.46 26.65
N LYS A 615 7.50 0.10 25.54
CA LYS A 615 8.93 0.42 25.35
C LYS A 615 9.16 1.93 25.32
N PHE A 616 8.33 2.68 24.58
CA PHE A 616 8.42 4.14 24.52
C PHE A 616 8.33 4.78 25.90
N GLN A 617 7.27 4.45 26.67
CA GLN A 617 7.06 4.97 28.01
C GLN A 617 8.17 4.55 28.97
N GLY A 618 8.61 3.29 28.90
CA GLY A 618 9.71 2.78 29.72
C GLY A 618 11.04 3.48 29.44
N ARG A 619 11.40 3.64 28.17
CA ARG A 619 12.67 4.26 27.74
C ARG A 619 12.71 5.77 27.95
N THR A 620 11.56 6.46 27.85
CA THR A 620 11.47 7.92 27.98
C THR A 620 11.05 8.38 29.38
N LYS A 621 10.89 7.45 30.34
CA LYS A 621 10.50 7.75 31.71
C LYS A 621 11.44 8.78 32.33
N GLY A 622 10.87 9.86 32.90
CA GLY A 622 11.63 10.94 33.52
C GLY A 622 12.10 12.03 32.56
N THR A 623 11.72 11.96 31.27
CA THR A 623 11.95 13.02 30.28
C THR A 623 10.62 13.64 29.84
N ASP A 624 10.68 14.79 29.19
CA ASP A 624 9.56 15.45 28.51
C ASP A 624 9.35 14.95 27.05
N ILE A 625 10.04 13.89 26.63
CA ILE A 625 9.95 13.33 25.26
C ILE A 625 8.52 12.86 24.94
N SER A 626 7.75 12.41 25.93
CA SER A 626 6.35 12.01 25.72
C SER A 626 5.48 13.14 25.16
N GLU A 627 5.84 14.40 25.42
CA GLU A 627 5.11 15.56 24.91
C GLU A 627 5.35 15.82 23.43
N LEU A 628 6.48 15.35 22.86
CA LEU A 628 6.83 15.56 21.45
C LEU A 628 5.76 15.02 20.49
N TRP A 629 5.12 13.91 20.87
CA TRP A 629 4.18 13.19 20.01
C TRP A 629 2.82 12.93 20.64
N LYS A 630 2.43 13.69 21.68
CA LYS A 630 1.14 13.47 22.37
C LYS A 630 -0.08 13.49 21.43
N ASN A 631 -0.04 14.28 20.37
CA ASN A 631 -1.10 14.37 19.36
C ASN A 631 -1.00 13.29 18.27
N TYR A 632 0.04 12.46 18.29
CA TYR A 632 0.37 11.49 17.24
C TYR A 632 0.51 10.04 17.75
N MET A 633 0.37 9.81 19.06
CA MET A 633 0.52 8.50 19.71
C MET A 633 -0.71 7.60 19.59
#